data_AF-A0A385LWA5-F1
#
_entry.id   AF-A0A385LWA5-F1
#
_cell.length_a   1.000
_cell.length_b   1.000
_cell.length_c   1.000
_cell.angle_alpha   90.00
_cell.angle_beta   90.00
_cell.angle_gamma   90.00
#
_symmetry.space_group_name_H-M   'P 1'
#
loop_
_entity.id
_entity.type
_entity.pdbx_description
1 polymer ?
#
loop_
_entity_poly.entity_id
_entity_poly.type
_entity_poly.pdbx_seq_one_letter_code
_entity_poly.pdbx_strand_id
1 'polypeptide(L)'
;EWMIVRHNKVALTQKTDTKLCLITPSIDIDEGWLELSFPYMESVKVPLFYQEEEAIISTSVCQSKVCGDRVEGIDCGDKVADWLSDALCTNGLRLIRQSQRDKRKYKNSQSISLSNQDQFLLISTTTVNWLISKVDDWMDRNDRDDRLSDVTDRFRGNLIVDTPEILEELEWKSLSIGGVTLKAGETCTRCQM
;
A
#
# COMPACT_ATOMS: atom_id res chain seq x y z
N GLU A 1 -9.78 3.88 -0.88
CA GLU A 1 -8.69 2.89 -0.95
C GLU A 1 -9.11 1.70 -1.81
N TRP A 2 -8.15 0.95 -2.34
CA TRP A 2 -8.41 -0.16 -3.28
C TRP A 2 -7.74 -1.45 -2.82
N MET A 3 -8.31 -2.56 -3.25
CA MET A 3 -7.76 -3.89 -3.03
C MET A 3 -8.06 -4.80 -4.22
N ILE A 4 -7.20 -5.78 -4.46
CA ILE A 4 -7.44 -6.81 -5.49
C ILE A 4 -7.97 -8.06 -4.79
N VAL A 5 -9.02 -8.66 -5.32
CA VAL A 5 -9.60 -9.90 -4.81
C VAL A 5 -9.67 -10.96 -5.90
N ARG A 6 -9.63 -12.23 -5.49
CA ARG A 6 -9.92 -13.39 -6.34
C ARG A 6 -11.44 -13.64 -6.42
N HIS A 7 -11.85 -14.52 -7.33
CA HIS A 7 -13.25 -14.93 -7.51
C HIS A 7 -13.92 -15.47 -6.23
N ASN A 8 -13.15 -16.05 -5.32
CA ASN A 8 -13.63 -16.52 -4.01
C ASN A 8 -13.72 -15.41 -2.95
N LYS A 9 -13.56 -14.13 -3.37
CA LYS A 9 -13.57 -12.95 -2.50
C LYS A 9 -12.47 -12.97 -1.44
N VAL A 10 -11.34 -13.61 -1.73
CA VAL A 10 -10.13 -13.52 -0.89
C VAL A 10 -9.22 -12.44 -1.45
N ALA A 11 -8.72 -11.58 -0.58
CA ALA A 11 -7.78 -10.53 -0.95
C ALA A 11 -6.47 -11.14 -1.48
N LEU A 12 -6.02 -10.65 -2.63
CA LEU A 12 -4.70 -10.96 -3.16
C LEU A 12 -3.69 -10.03 -2.52
N THR A 13 -2.60 -10.58 -1.99
CA THR A 13 -1.53 -9.79 -1.38
C THR A 13 -0.18 -10.12 -2.00
N GLN A 14 0.77 -9.18 -1.89
CA GLN A 14 2.13 -9.36 -2.41
C GLN A 14 2.84 -10.60 -1.83
N LYS A 15 2.49 -11.00 -0.61
CA LYS A 15 2.97 -12.25 0.02
C LYS A 15 2.53 -13.50 -0.74
N THR A 16 1.31 -13.49 -1.27
CA THR A 16 0.74 -14.62 -2.02
C THR A 16 1.06 -14.58 -3.51
N ASP A 17 1.28 -13.39 -4.07
CA ASP A 17 1.66 -13.19 -5.46
C ASP A 17 2.58 -11.97 -5.58
N THR A 18 3.88 -12.21 -5.74
CA THR A 18 4.89 -11.15 -5.76
C THR A 18 4.80 -10.27 -7.00
N LYS A 19 4.18 -10.72 -8.11
CA LYS A 19 4.02 -9.90 -9.34
C LYS A 19 3.19 -8.65 -9.09
N LEU A 20 2.40 -8.62 -8.01
CA LEU A 20 1.71 -7.42 -7.55
C LEU A 20 2.64 -6.22 -7.30
N CYS A 21 3.95 -6.43 -7.06
CA CYS A 21 4.89 -5.32 -6.90
C CYS A 21 5.21 -4.59 -8.22
N LEU A 22 4.85 -5.18 -9.36
CA LEU A 22 5.08 -4.60 -10.68
C LEU A 22 3.90 -3.75 -11.16
N ILE A 23 2.77 -3.78 -10.45
CA ILE A 23 1.66 -2.86 -10.72
C ILE A 23 2.01 -1.51 -10.09
N THR A 24 2.16 -0.49 -10.94
CA THR A 24 2.49 0.87 -10.51
C THR A 24 1.26 1.77 -10.65
N PRO A 25 0.69 2.26 -9.53
CA PRO A 25 -0.40 3.23 -9.56
C PRO A 25 0.12 4.66 -9.75
N SER A 26 -0.58 5.45 -10.57
CA SER A 26 -0.41 6.89 -10.71
C SER A 26 -1.76 7.57 -10.49
N ILE A 27 -1.80 8.65 -9.69
CA ILE A 27 -3.03 9.36 -9.35
C ILE A 27 -2.98 10.73 -10.02
N ASP A 28 -3.92 10.95 -10.93
CA ASP A 28 -4.20 12.25 -11.54
C ASP A 28 -5.45 12.84 -10.88
N ILE A 29 -5.24 13.79 -9.97
CA ILE A 29 -6.32 14.40 -9.20
C ILE A 29 -7.14 15.37 -10.07
N ASP A 30 -6.47 16.10 -10.97
CA ASP A 30 -7.09 17.14 -11.79
C ASP A 30 -8.05 16.51 -12.81
N GLU A 31 -7.64 15.40 -13.42
CA GLU A 31 -8.48 14.64 -14.36
C GLU A 31 -9.37 13.61 -13.66
N GLY A 32 -9.13 13.33 -12.38
CA GLY A 32 -9.95 12.42 -11.58
C GLY A 32 -9.72 10.93 -11.87
N TRP A 33 -8.50 10.51 -12.21
CA TRP A 33 -8.16 9.13 -12.57
C TRP A 33 -7.07 8.52 -11.69
N LEU A 34 -7.27 7.24 -11.34
CA LEU A 34 -6.22 6.32 -10.95
C LEU A 34 -5.81 5.52 -12.18
N GLU A 35 -4.57 5.69 -12.62
CA GLU A 35 -3.98 4.89 -13.69
C GLU A 35 -3.13 3.76 -13.11
N LEU A 36 -3.36 2.53 -13.55
CA LEU A 36 -2.56 1.37 -13.21
C LEU A 36 -1.73 0.96 -14.42
N SER A 37 -0.43 0.80 -14.21
CA SER A 37 0.51 0.36 -15.23
C SER A 37 1.19 -0.93 -14.80
N PHE A 38 1.62 -1.72 -15.79
CA PHE A 38 2.37 -2.96 -15.61
C PHE A 38 3.38 -3.08 -16.75
N PRO A 39 4.60 -3.62 -16.53
CA PRO A 39 5.62 -3.69 -17.58
C PRO A 39 5.11 -4.33 -18.86
N TYR A 40 5.38 -3.68 -19.99
CA TYR A 40 5.04 -4.14 -21.34
C TYR A 40 3.52 -4.26 -21.64
N MET A 41 2.68 -3.60 -20.84
CA MET A 41 1.24 -3.53 -21.06
C MET A 41 0.76 -2.08 -21.19
N GLU A 42 -0.32 -1.88 -21.93
CA GLU A 42 -1.04 -0.60 -21.91
C GLU A 42 -1.67 -0.39 -20.52
N SER A 43 -1.62 0.83 -20.01
CA SER A 43 -2.21 1.17 -18.71
C SER A 43 -3.75 1.08 -18.73
N VAL A 44 -4.34 0.89 -17.55
CA VAL A 44 -5.79 0.98 -17.34
C VAL A 44 -6.14 2.12 -16.40
N LYS A 45 -7.22 2.84 -16.69
CA LYS A 45 -7.72 3.95 -15.86
C LYS A 45 -8.96 3.55 -15.08
N VAL A 46 -9.02 4.02 -13.85
CA VAL A 46 -10.09 3.81 -12.87
C VAL A 46 -10.55 5.18 -12.35
N PRO A 47 -11.86 5.50 -12.34
CA PRO A 47 -12.33 6.78 -11.81
C PRO A 47 -11.98 6.97 -10.32
N LEU A 48 -11.44 8.13 -9.96
CA LEU A 48 -11.24 8.54 -8.55
C LEU A 48 -12.53 8.98 -7.88
N PHE A 49 -13.57 9.33 -8.64
CA PHE A 49 -14.85 9.74 -8.11
C PHE A 49 -15.92 8.86 -8.73
N TYR A 50 -16.65 8.12 -7.89
CA TYR A 50 -17.83 7.36 -8.29
C TYR A 50 -19.06 8.09 -7.75
N GLN A 51 -20.14 8.08 -8.51
CA GLN A 51 -21.43 8.54 -7.99
C GLN A 51 -21.95 7.48 -7.01
N GLU A 52 -22.42 7.89 -5.84
CA GLU A 52 -22.86 6.96 -4.77
C GLU A 52 -24.05 6.04 -5.15
N GLU A 53 -24.64 6.26 -6.31
CA GLU A 53 -25.74 5.50 -6.89
C GLU A 53 -25.26 4.28 -7.71
N GLU A 54 -23.96 4.15 -7.95
CA GLU A 54 -23.38 2.97 -8.59
C GLU A 54 -23.35 1.77 -7.63
N ALA A 55 -23.69 0.59 -8.15
CA ALA A 55 -24.02 -0.60 -7.38
C ALA A 55 -22.92 -1.00 -6.37
N ILE A 56 -23.26 -0.92 -5.08
CA ILE A 56 -22.41 -1.39 -3.98
C ILE A 56 -22.31 -2.92 -4.07
N ILE A 57 -21.10 -3.45 -4.27
CA ILE A 57 -20.84 -4.89 -4.29
C ILE A 57 -20.21 -5.29 -2.95
N SER A 58 -20.98 -5.99 -2.10
CA SER A 58 -20.44 -6.52 -0.85
C SER A 58 -19.33 -7.55 -1.13
N THR A 59 -18.10 -7.23 -0.75
CA THR A 59 -16.93 -8.11 -0.87
C THR A 59 -16.47 -8.52 0.53
N SER A 60 -15.94 -9.74 0.66
CA SER A 60 -15.33 -10.17 1.92
C SER A 60 -13.84 -9.87 1.83
N VAL A 61 -13.20 -9.45 2.92
CA VAL A 61 -11.75 -9.39 3.00
C VAL A 61 -11.36 -10.36 4.07
N CYS A 62 -10.93 -11.56 3.69
CA CYS A 62 -10.40 -12.51 4.66
C CYS A 62 -9.01 -12.97 4.25
N GLN A 63 -8.12 -13.02 5.24
CA GLN A 63 -6.79 -13.57 5.14
C GLN A 63 -6.58 -14.84 5.99
N SER A 64 -7.49 -15.21 6.91
CA SER A 64 -7.27 -16.34 7.80
C SER A 64 -8.52 -16.67 8.61
N LYS A 65 -8.60 -17.88 9.16
CA LYS A 65 -9.71 -18.45 9.95
C LYS A 65 -10.05 -17.71 11.26
N VAL A 66 -9.48 -16.55 11.53
CA VAL A 66 -9.74 -15.74 12.74
C VAL A 66 -9.68 -14.25 12.36
N CYS A 67 -10.72 -13.50 12.74
CA CYS A 67 -11.06 -12.09 12.44
C CYS A 67 -11.98 -11.85 11.22
N GLY A 68 -13.23 -11.45 11.51
CA GLY A 68 -14.39 -11.39 10.62
C GLY A 68 -14.75 -10.00 10.10
N ASP A 69 -13.76 -9.21 9.68
CA ASP A 69 -14.00 -7.86 9.18
C ASP A 69 -14.46 -7.91 7.71
N ARG A 70 -15.75 -7.65 7.48
CA ARG A 70 -16.31 -7.45 6.13
C ARG A 70 -16.01 -6.03 5.66
N VAL A 71 -15.59 -5.88 4.41
CA VAL A 71 -15.30 -4.58 3.80
C VAL A 71 -16.25 -4.39 2.63
N GLU A 72 -17.11 -3.39 2.74
CA GLU A 72 -17.97 -3.04 1.62
C GLU A 72 -17.16 -2.24 0.60
N GLY A 73 -17.30 -2.61 -0.67
CA GLY A 73 -16.58 -1.96 -1.75
C GLY A 73 -17.39 -1.89 -3.03
N ILE A 74 -16.80 -1.24 -4.02
CA ILE A 74 -17.34 -1.02 -5.34
C ILE A 74 -16.39 -1.71 -6.31
N ASP A 75 -16.91 -2.59 -7.15
CA ASP A 75 -16.14 -3.22 -8.22
C ASP A 75 -15.79 -2.16 -9.27
N CYS A 76 -14.51 -2.07 -9.64
CA CYS A 76 -14.04 -1.11 -10.63
C CYS A 76 -14.30 -1.55 -12.08
N GLY A 77 -15.02 -2.66 -12.28
CA GLY A 77 -15.58 -3.08 -13.56
C GLY A 77 -14.72 -4.08 -14.33
N ASP A 78 -15.34 -4.68 -15.35
CA ASP A 78 -14.76 -5.79 -16.11
C ASP A 78 -13.47 -5.41 -16.85
N LYS A 79 -13.36 -4.19 -17.37
CA LYS A 79 -12.13 -3.72 -18.04
C LYS A 79 -10.91 -3.79 -17.12
N VAL A 80 -11.05 -3.41 -15.85
CA VAL A 80 -9.96 -3.44 -14.86
C VAL A 80 -9.71 -4.87 -14.40
N ALA A 81 -10.77 -5.67 -14.28
CA ALA A 81 -10.69 -7.09 -13.96
C ALA A 81 -9.86 -7.87 -14.98
N ASP A 82 -10.16 -7.69 -16.28
CA ASP A 82 -9.47 -8.35 -17.38
C ASP A 82 -7.99 -7.91 -17.43
N TRP A 83 -7.75 -6.60 -17.31
CA TRP A 83 -6.38 -6.07 -17.26
C TRP A 83 -5.55 -6.67 -16.11
N LEU A 84 -6.13 -6.79 -14.90
CA LEU A 84 -5.46 -7.42 -13.77
C LEU A 84 -5.20 -8.91 -14.02
N SER A 85 -6.16 -9.59 -14.63
CA SER A 85 -6.03 -11.01 -14.97
C SER A 85 -4.91 -11.26 -15.97
N ASP A 86 -4.77 -10.40 -16.98
CA ASP A 86 -3.67 -10.44 -17.93
C ASP A 86 -2.32 -10.11 -17.27
N ALA A 87 -2.25 -9.01 -16.52
CA ALA A 87 -1.02 -8.55 -15.86
C ALA A 87 -0.44 -9.59 -14.90
N LEU A 88 -1.30 -10.27 -14.15
CA LEU A 88 -0.90 -11.23 -13.14
C LEU A 88 -1.01 -12.68 -13.61
N CYS A 89 -1.36 -12.91 -14.89
CA CYS A 89 -1.64 -14.24 -15.46
C CYS A 89 -2.55 -15.09 -14.55
N THR A 90 -3.60 -14.49 -14.00
CA THR A 90 -4.46 -15.09 -12.98
C THR A 90 -5.92 -14.72 -13.24
N ASN A 91 -6.76 -15.70 -13.54
CA ASN A 91 -8.15 -15.45 -13.88
C ASN A 91 -9.02 -15.06 -12.67
N GLY A 92 -10.08 -14.29 -12.95
CA GLY A 92 -11.12 -13.97 -11.97
C GLY A 92 -10.67 -13.01 -10.89
N LEU A 93 -9.76 -12.09 -11.22
CA LEU A 93 -9.36 -11.00 -10.34
C LEU A 93 -10.34 -9.83 -10.48
N ARG A 94 -10.56 -9.10 -9.38
CA ARG A 94 -11.37 -7.88 -9.36
C ARG A 94 -10.65 -6.81 -8.56
N LEU A 95 -10.69 -5.57 -9.04
CA LEU A 95 -10.28 -4.42 -8.25
C LEU A 95 -11.50 -3.88 -7.51
N ILE A 96 -11.42 -3.85 -6.19
CA ILE A 96 -12.48 -3.38 -5.31
C ILE A 96 -12.01 -2.10 -4.65
N ARG A 97 -12.76 -1.01 -4.84
CA ARG A 97 -12.58 0.22 -4.11
C ARG A 97 -13.41 0.18 -2.84
N GLN A 98 -12.82 0.40 -1.69
CA GLN A 98 -13.57 0.51 -0.44
C GLN A 98 -14.58 1.65 -0.50
N SER A 99 -15.81 1.37 -0.07
CA SER A 99 -16.90 2.35 -0.02
C SER A 99 -16.65 3.38 1.08
N GLN A 100 -16.99 4.65 0.81
CA GLN A 100 -16.98 5.70 1.84
C GLN A 100 -18.00 5.45 2.97
N ARG A 101 -18.98 4.57 2.72
CA ARG A 101 -19.97 4.13 3.72
C ARG A 101 -19.45 3.02 4.62
N ASP A 102 -18.26 2.48 4.37
CA ASP A 102 -17.65 1.48 5.26
C ASP A 102 -17.30 2.13 6.61
N LYS A 103 -18.08 1.79 7.64
CA LYS A 103 -18.00 2.37 8.99
C LYS A 103 -17.01 1.65 9.90
N ARG A 104 -16.05 0.88 9.37
CA ARG A 104 -15.01 0.24 10.21
C ARG A 104 -14.26 1.29 11.04
N LYS A 105 -14.68 1.45 12.29
CA LYS A 105 -13.97 2.17 13.35
C LYS A 105 -13.14 1.13 14.08
N TYR A 106 -11.83 1.14 13.87
CA TYR A 106 -10.94 0.42 14.77
C TYR A 106 -11.03 1.07 16.16
N LYS A 107 -10.87 0.28 17.23
CA LYS A 107 -10.94 0.77 18.61
C LYS A 107 -9.98 1.97 18.77
N ASN A 108 -10.54 3.14 19.06
CA ASN A 108 -9.93 4.49 19.06
C ASN A 108 -9.94 5.24 17.72
N SER A 109 -11.13 5.78 17.41
CA SER A 109 -11.39 7.08 16.74
C SER A 109 -10.80 7.41 15.36
N GLN A 110 -10.02 6.54 14.70
CA GLN A 110 -9.59 6.77 13.32
C GLN A 110 -9.80 5.51 12.48
N SER A 111 -10.48 5.66 11.34
CA SER A 111 -10.63 4.57 10.37
C SER A 111 -9.26 4.26 9.78
N ILE A 112 -8.71 3.09 10.13
CA ILE A 112 -7.55 2.51 9.45
C ILE A 112 -8.15 1.70 8.30
N SER A 113 -8.44 2.39 7.19
CA SER A 113 -8.84 1.72 5.98
C SER A 113 -7.63 0.93 5.46
N LEU A 114 -7.83 -0.37 5.18
CA LEU A 114 -6.95 -1.42 4.60
C LEU A 114 -5.47 -1.49 5.02
N SER A 115 -4.98 -0.57 5.84
CA SER A 115 -3.64 -0.55 6.43
C SER A 115 -3.56 -1.50 7.62
N ASN A 116 -2.37 -2.03 7.86
CA ASN A 116 -2.16 -3.06 8.86
C ASN A 116 -2.26 -2.52 10.31
N GLN A 117 -1.74 -1.32 10.57
CA GLN A 117 -1.68 -0.76 11.93
C GLN A 117 -1.91 0.76 11.94
N ASP A 118 -1.17 1.51 11.12
CA ASP A 118 -1.23 2.98 11.09
C ASP A 118 -1.42 3.53 9.67
N GLN A 119 -1.78 4.82 9.59
CA GLN A 119 -2.09 5.50 8.32
C GLN A 119 -0.83 5.89 7.53
N PHE A 120 0.26 6.23 8.21
CA PHE A 120 1.51 6.64 7.58
C PHE A 120 2.69 5.95 8.26
N LEU A 121 3.64 5.49 7.45
CA LEU A 121 4.94 5.02 7.90
C LEU A 121 6.01 6.06 7.51
N LEU A 122 6.77 6.51 8.50
CA LEU A 122 7.95 7.34 8.30
C LEU A 122 9.22 6.48 8.43
N ILE A 123 10.19 6.72 7.55
CA ILE A 123 11.50 6.09 7.59
C ILE A 123 12.61 7.13 7.36
N SER A 124 13.72 6.97 8.08
CA SER A 124 14.95 7.75 7.85
C SER A 124 15.90 7.03 6.91
N THR A 125 16.38 7.71 5.86
CA THR A 125 17.42 7.19 4.97
C THR A 125 18.74 6.94 5.72
N THR A 126 19.06 7.77 6.71
CA THR A 126 20.23 7.60 7.59
C THR A 126 20.14 6.29 8.38
N THR A 127 18.98 6.01 8.97
CA THR A 127 18.72 4.75 9.68
C THR A 127 18.77 3.54 8.75
N VAL A 128 18.17 3.64 7.56
CA VAL A 128 18.19 2.55 6.57
C VAL A 128 19.62 2.26 6.11
N ASN A 129 20.41 3.29 5.83
CA ASN A 129 21.81 3.14 5.44
C ASN A 129 22.65 2.49 6.56
N TRP A 130 22.44 2.90 7.81
CA TRP A 130 23.04 2.24 8.96
C TRP A 130 22.65 0.76 9.02
N LEU A 131 21.37 0.42 8.82
CA LEU A 131 20.92 -0.97 8.81
C LEU A 131 21.56 -1.80 7.70
N ILE A 132 21.72 -1.23 6.49
CA ILE A 132 22.44 -1.88 5.38
C ILE A 132 23.87 -2.26 5.82
N SER A 133 24.56 -1.39 6.55
CA SER A 133 25.92 -1.65 7.06
C SER A 133 25.99 -2.79 8.09
N LYS A 134 24.85 -3.23 8.63
CA LYS A 134 24.75 -4.34 9.59
C LYS A 134 24.44 -5.69 8.93
N VAL A 135 24.25 -5.72 7.61
CA VAL A 135 24.00 -6.96 6.85
C VAL A 135 25.29 -7.41 6.19
N ASP A 136 26.01 -8.34 6.84
CA ASP A 136 27.33 -8.82 6.40
C ASP A 136 27.31 -9.34 4.96
N ASP A 137 26.25 -10.08 4.58
CA ASP A 137 26.05 -10.65 3.23
C ASP A 137 26.00 -9.61 2.10
N TRP A 138 25.82 -8.33 2.44
CA TRP A 138 25.71 -7.25 1.47
C TRP A 138 27.06 -6.56 1.22
N MET A 139 28.09 -6.79 2.04
CA MET A 139 29.36 -6.05 1.95
C MET A 139 30.13 -6.24 0.63
N ASP A 140 29.89 -7.32 -0.11
CA ASP A 140 30.70 -7.71 -1.29
C ASP A 140 30.22 -7.16 -2.65
N ARG A 141 29.16 -6.36 -2.72
CA ARG A 141 28.68 -5.79 -4.01
C ARG A 141 28.94 -4.28 -4.08
N ASN A 142 29.62 -3.85 -5.14
CA ASN A 142 30.12 -2.48 -5.36
C ASN A 142 29.06 -1.42 -5.71
N ASP A 143 27.77 -1.71 -5.53
CA ASP A 143 26.67 -0.83 -5.95
C ASP A 143 25.93 -0.28 -4.73
N ARG A 144 26.46 0.80 -4.12
CA ARG A 144 25.98 1.29 -2.82
C ARG A 144 24.76 2.20 -2.92
N ASP A 145 24.66 3.03 -3.97
CA ASP A 145 23.62 4.05 -4.07
C ASP A 145 22.29 3.44 -4.54
N ASP A 146 22.33 2.62 -5.59
CA ASP A 146 21.19 1.80 -6.03
C ASP A 146 20.63 0.95 -4.88
N ARG A 147 21.51 0.42 -4.03
CA ARG A 147 21.11 -0.38 -2.86
C ARG A 147 20.35 0.41 -1.81
N LEU A 148 20.70 1.67 -1.54
CA LEU A 148 19.98 2.44 -0.51
C LEU A 148 18.53 2.65 -0.94
N SER A 149 18.31 3.05 -2.19
CA SER A 149 16.97 3.24 -2.74
C SER A 149 16.16 1.93 -2.71
N ASP A 150 16.72 0.83 -3.22
CA ASP A 150 16.10 -0.50 -3.24
C ASP A 150 15.70 -0.98 -1.84
N VAL A 151 16.56 -0.76 -0.85
CA VAL A 151 16.30 -1.21 0.52
C VAL A 151 15.28 -0.30 1.19
N THR A 152 15.33 1.01 0.93
CA THR A 152 14.34 1.98 1.42
C THR A 152 12.93 1.62 0.95
N ASP A 153 12.77 1.24 -0.32
CA ASP A 153 11.47 0.86 -0.90
C ASP A 153 10.89 -0.41 -0.26
N ARG A 154 11.73 -1.33 0.21
CA ARG A 154 11.27 -2.54 0.93
C ARG A 154 10.61 -2.20 2.26
N PHE A 155 10.91 -1.04 2.85
CA PHE A 155 10.21 -0.58 4.05
C PHE A 155 8.79 -0.11 3.77
N ARG A 156 8.48 0.27 2.52
CA ARG A 156 7.17 0.78 2.10
C ARG A 156 6.74 2.02 2.91
N GLY A 157 7.70 2.89 3.19
CA GLY A 157 7.46 4.17 3.88
C GLY A 157 6.62 5.11 3.01
N ASN A 158 5.75 5.88 3.64
CA ASN A 158 5.03 6.98 3.01
C ASN A 158 5.84 8.28 3.06
N LEU A 159 6.57 8.48 4.16
CA LEU A 159 7.40 9.66 4.40
C LEU A 159 8.85 9.18 4.51
N ILE A 160 9.67 9.56 3.54
CA ILE A 160 11.09 9.23 3.50
C ILE A 160 11.84 10.52 3.78
N VAL A 161 12.57 10.57 4.88
CA VAL A 161 13.28 11.76 5.34
C VAL A 161 14.75 11.45 5.55
N ASP A 162 15.59 12.47 5.50
CA ASP A 162 16.99 12.39 5.91
C ASP A 162 17.13 12.97 7.33
N THR A 163 17.76 12.22 8.23
CA THR A 163 17.99 12.65 9.62
C THR A 163 19.48 12.81 9.92
N PRO A 164 19.88 13.80 10.74
CA PRO A 164 21.26 13.94 11.17
C PRO A 164 21.82 12.70 11.86
N GLU A 165 21.04 12.07 12.74
CA GLU A 165 21.47 10.92 13.53
C GLU A 165 20.67 9.65 13.20
N ILE A 166 21.27 8.49 13.48
CA ILE A 166 20.60 7.19 13.35
C ILE A 166 19.48 7.05 14.38
N LEU A 167 18.35 6.49 13.98
CA LEU A 167 17.18 6.21 14.83
C LEU A 167 16.57 7.46 15.51
N GLU A 168 16.94 8.66 15.08
CA GLU A 168 16.43 9.92 15.63
C GLU A 168 14.91 10.02 15.50
N GLU A 169 14.36 9.46 14.43
CA GLU A 169 12.92 9.43 14.16
C GLU A 169 12.10 8.70 15.24
N LEU A 170 12.74 7.86 16.06
CA LEU A 170 12.07 7.14 17.15
C LEU A 170 11.75 8.03 18.36
N GLU A 171 12.48 9.15 18.51
CA GLU A 171 12.30 10.09 19.63
C GLU A 171 11.31 11.21 19.31
N TRP A 172 10.92 11.34 18.04
CA TRP A 172 10.01 12.39 17.60
C TRP A 172 8.60 12.16 18.15
N LYS A 173 8.02 13.19 18.77
CA LYS A 173 6.62 13.18 19.23
C LYS A 173 5.66 13.70 18.17
N SER A 174 6.17 14.54 17.27
CA SER A 174 5.42 15.16 16.19
C SER A 174 6.37 15.64 15.10
N LEU A 175 5.88 15.65 13.86
CA LEU A 175 6.59 16.16 12.70
C LEU A 175 5.70 17.21 12.02
N SER A 176 6.27 18.35 11.63
CA SER A 176 5.54 19.35 10.84
C SER A 176 6.18 19.48 9.47
N ILE A 177 5.38 19.29 8.43
CA ILE A 177 5.78 19.44 7.03
C ILE A 177 4.87 20.50 6.41
N GLY A 178 5.42 21.68 6.11
CA GLY A 178 4.63 22.83 5.68
C GLY A 178 3.59 23.22 6.73
N GLY A 179 2.31 23.23 6.35
CA GLY A 179 1.17 23.53 7.24
C GLY A 179 0.53 22.32 7.92
N VAL A 180 1.08 21.11 7.74
CA VAL A 180 0.52 19.87 8.29
C VAL A 180 1.38 19.39 9.45
N THR A 181 0.75 19.16 10.61
CA THR A 181 1.39 18.56 11.78
C THR A 181 0.90 17.12 11.95
N LEU A 182 1.85 16.18 11.89
CA LEU A 182 1.64 14.76 12.15
C LEU A 182 2.10 14.46 13.58
N LYS A 183 1.33 13.65 14.30
CA LYS A 183 1.72 13.14 15.62
C LYS A 183 2.36 11.77 15.43
N ALA A 184 3.48 11.52 16.11
CA ALA A 184 4.11 10.20 16.07
C ALA A 184 3.19 9.16 16.74
N GLY A 185 3.00 8.04 16.03
CA GLY A 185 2.27 6.87 16.50
C GLY A 185 3.20 5.88 17.22
N GLU A 186 2.83 4.60 17.17
CA GLU A 186 3.67 3.51 17.68
C GLU A 186 4.81 3.18 16.69
N THR A 187 5.83 2.47 17.18
CA THR A 187 6.93 2.02 16.32
C THR A 187 6.48 0.86 15.43
N CYS A 188 6.82 0.92 14.15
CA CYS A 188 6.46 -0.13 13.20
C CYS A 188 7.31 -1.39 13.44
N THR A 189 6.68 -2.46 13.92
CA THR A 189 7.31 -3.79 13.90
C THR A 189 7.29 -4.34 12.48
N ARG A 190 8.39 -4.97 12.06
CA ARG A 190 8.51 -5.51 10.70
C ARG A 190 7.87 -6.90 10.64
N CYS A 191 6.91 -7.07 9.74
CA CYS A 191 6.33 -8.37 9.43
C CYS A 191 7.18 -9.12 8.41
N GLN A 192 7.16 -10.45 8.48
CA GLN A 192 7.62 -11.28 7.36
C GLN A 192 6.59 -11.18 6.24
N MET A 193 6.89 -10.34 5.24
CA MET A 193 6.21 -10.40 3.95
C MET A 193 6.56 -11.71 3.25
#